data_AF-A0A3E0QD47-F1
#
_entry.id   AF-A0A3E0QD47-F1
#
_cell.length_a   1.000
_cell.length_b   1.000
_cell.length_c   1.000
_cell.angle_alpha   90.00
_cell.angle_beta   90.00
_cell.angle_gamma   90.00
#
_symmetry.space_group_name_H-M   'P 1'
#
loop_
_entity.id
_entity.type
_entity.pdbx_description
1 polymer ?
#
loop_
_entity_poly.entity_id
_entity_poly.type
_entity_poly.pdbx_seq_one_letter_code
_entity_poly.pdbx_strand_id
1 'polypeptide(L)'
;MDIFLSFQMWYITISALNYICAYYFLNYVFKNRYAAVLGAFIFAFSIALNSQLTHAQTFPRFVIPLSLWMAVRFSEDLKLSSFFFTLILLVYQFYCGVYLGFMLAIPVCIFLFFIVLRAIIVMRNEVRNLRWFSGIIVLTAVNILLLLPLMIPYMERNIIPDPEHYNLISASLPSLNSYLFSPKGSMFWNFLSSNGLQYTAWWDHQIFTGGLAVTCFIASAICLLYHLLRSRITLNKTVITALLTLTGFITLVLFLRIDNFSLYYTIYQIPGFSSMRSLTRIINVELIFFAIATAFIFSLIMEKYKKQTMLIYITALFFLVIDNYQKPEYLHRTNVNSARERTLDLEKAYSVLPVGSLVSYEPGKIESDPVHYQLDGMLAAQKFNLISLNGYSAECPREYVLYWHAPGTKSRNFWLCKKVISFDTIFTVDEKANINKFAISEIKRDCNLIVAKEKLDFFIQTIRADKKWMEHILEKALKQNIPIDSMIQLDAQWMLENLNN
;
A
#
# COMPACT_ATOMS: atom_id res chain seq x y z
N MET A 1 15.33 -5.04 21.68
CA MET A 1 13.93 -4.60 21.84
C MET A 1 13.05 -5.73 21.34
N ASP A 2 11.94 -6.06 22.02
CA ASP A 2 10.99 -7.07 21.56
C ASP A 2 10.39 -6.69 20.19
N ILE A 3 10.16 -7.64 19.28
CA ILE A 3 9.72 -7.38 17.90
C ILE A 3 8.36 -6.66 17.91
N PHE A 4 7.42 -7.10 18.76
CA PHE A 4 6.09 -6.50 18.87
C PHE A 4 6.15 -5.07 19.38
N LEU A 5 6.94 -4.80 20.43
CA LEU A 5 7.14 -3.46 20.94
C LEU A 5 7.79 -2.56 19.88
N SER A 6 8.76 -3.09 19.14
CA SER A 6 9.45 -2.34 18.06
C SER A 6 8.46 -1.93 16.97
N PHE A 7 7.58 -2.84 16.56
CA PHE A 7 6.52 -2.57 15.58
C PHE A 7 5.50 -1.53 16.10
N GLN A 8 5.06 -1.63 17.35
CA GLN A 8 4.17 -0.65 17.97
C GLN A 8 4.81 0.75 18.04
N MET A 9 6.06 0.83 18.50
CA MET A 9 6.80 2.10 18.58
C MET A 9 7.05 2.68 17.19
N TRP A 10 7.32 1.85 16.19
CA TRP A 10 7.41 2.29 14.80
C TRP A 10 6.09 2.91 14.33
N TYR A 11 4.95 2.26 14.59
CA TYR A 11 3.64 2.77 14.18
C TYR A 11 3.27 4.10 14.88
N ILE A 12 3.57 4.22 16.17
CA ILE A 12 3.39 5.47 16.94
C ILE A 12 4.28 6.57 16.36
N THR A 13 5.55 6.26 16.09
CA THR A 13 6.52 7.22 15.53
C THR A 13 6.07 7.70 14.15
N ILE A 14 5.67 6.80 13.27
CA ILE A 14 5.20 7.15 11.93
C ILE A 14 3.91 7.98 11.99
N SER A 15 2.97 7.63 12.87
CA SER A 15 1.75 8.42 13.09
C SER A 15 2.06 9.84 13.59
N ALA A 16 3.00 9.97 14.53
CA ALA A 16 3.45 11.27 15.02
C ALA A 16 4.14 12.09 13.93
N LEU A 17 5.02 11.47 13.13
CA LEU A 17 5.68 12.14 12.00
C LEU A 17 4.67 12.60 10.95
N ASN A 18 3.69 11.77 10.61
CA ASN A 18 2.62 12.13 9.67
C ASN A 18 1.89 13.40 10.13
N TYR A 19 1.53 13.45 11.42
CA TYR A 19 0.86 14.60 12.01
C TYR A 19 1.76 15.85 12.02
N ILE A 20 2.99 15.72 12.51
CA ILE A 20 3.93 16.85 12.67
C ILE A 20 4.27 17.48 11.32
N CYS A 21 4.61 16.67 10.32
CA CYS A 21 4.94 17.16 8.99
C CYS A 21 3.75 17.82 8.30
N ALA A 22 2.54 17.24 8.41
CA ALA A 22 1.32 17.86 7.91
C ALA A 22 0.99 19.17 8.62
N TYR A 23 1.13 19.22 9.95
CA TYR A 23 0.92 20.44 10.73
C TYR A 23 1.85 21.56 10.28
N TYR A 24 3.15 21.31 10.15
CA TYR A 24 4.10 22.34 9.74
C TYR A 24 3.84 22.83 8.32
N PHE A 25 3.54 21.92 7.39
CA PHE A 25 3.15 22.30 6.03
C PHE A 25 1.88 23.16 6.00
N LEU A 26 0.81 22.73 6.66
CA LEU A 26 -0.46 23.46 6.67
C LEU A 26 -0.34 24.80 7.41
N ASN A 27 0.39 24.84 8.52
CA ASN A 27 0.68 26.09 9.23
C ASN A 27 1.53 27.04 8.38
N TYR A 28 2.44 26.51 7.56
CA TYR A 28 3.18 27.31 6.59
C TYR A 28 2.26 27.93 5.54
N VAL A 29 1.35 27.16 4.95
CA VAL A 29 0.44 27.63 3.89
C VAL A 29 -0.60 28.61 4.42
N PHE A 30 -1.30 28.26 5.51
CA PHE A 30 -2.45 29.02 6.00
C PHE A 30 -2.13 30.07 7.06
N LYS A 31 -0.95 30.00 7.69
CA LYS A 31 -0.54 30.87 8.82
C LYS A 31 -1.56 30.88 9.97
N ASN A 32 -2.31 29.79 10.14
CA ASN A 32 -3.28 29.60 11.22
C ASN A 32 -3.02 28.27 11.91
N ARG A 33 -2.54 28.33 13.16
CA ARG A 33 -2.13 27.14 13.94
C ARG A 33 -3.32 26.21 14.22
N TYR A 34 -4.49 26.77 14.53
CA TYR A 34 -5.68 25.98 14.87
C TYR A 34 -6.21 25.23 13.64
N ALA A 35 -6.32 25.91 12.50
CA ALA A 35 -6.74 25.29 11.26
C ALA A 35 -5.74 24.21 10.79
N ALA A 36 -4.43 24.46 10.96
CA ALA A 36 -3.39 23.49 10.66
C ALA A 36 -3.50 22.22 11.54
N VAL A 37 -3.84 22.35 12.82
CA VAL A 37 -4.10 21.19 13.71
C VAL A 37 -5.25 20.34 13.18
N LEU A 38 -6.37 20.96 12.78
CA LEU A 38 -7.54 20.25 12.25
C LEU A 38 -7.22 19.50 10.96
N GLY A 39 -6.52 20.14 10.01
CA GLY A 39 -6.09 19.47 8.79
C GLY A 39 -5.07 18.35 9.05
N ALA A 40 -4.07 18.58 9.90
CA ALA A 40 -3.06 17.57 10.24
C ALA A 40 -3.68 16.32 10.90
N PHE A 41 -4.74 16.50 11.68
CA PHE A 41 -5.51 15.39 12.25
C PHE A 41 -6.12 14.51 11.15
N ILE A 42 -6.78 15.10 10.13
CA ILE A 42 -7.32 14.33 9.00
C ILE A 42 -6.22 13.54 8.31
N PHE A 43 -5.08 14.16 8.02
CA PHE A 43 -3.99 13.46 7.36
C PHE A 43 -3.47 12.26 8.17
N ALA A 44 -3.26 12.45 9.47
CA ALA A 44 -2.63 11.44 10.32
C ALA A 44 -3.61 10.35 10.81
N PHE A 45 -4.86 10.71 11.10
CA PHE A 45 -5.79 9.90 11.89
C PHE A 45 -7.16 9.69 11.23
N SER A 46 -7.30 9.93 9.92
CA SER A 46 -8.58 9.69 9.24
C SER A 46 -9.01 8.22 9.33
N ILE A 47 -10.32 8.01 9.49
CA ILE A 47 -10.94 6.68 9.52
C ILE A 47 -10.73 5.89 8.21
N ALA A 48 -10.47 6.57 7.09
CA ALA A 48 -10.11 5.95 5.82
C ALA A 48 -8.86 5.05 5.90
N LEU A 49 -7.98 5.28 6.88
CA LEU A 49 -6.77 4.50 7.08
C LEU A 49 -7.01 3.11 7.65
N ASN A 50 -8.22 2.85 8.17
CA ASN A 50 -8.53 1.54 8.74
C ASN A 50 -8.45 0.41 7.70
N SER A 51 -8.91 0.66 6.47
CA SER A 51 -8.78 -0.30 5.36
C SER A 51 -7.33 -0.59 4.99
N GLN A 52 -6.40 0.28 5.41
CA GLN A 52 -4.99 0.22 5.05
C GLN A 52 -4.12 -0.41 6.15
N LEU A 53 -4.68 -0.72 7.33
CA LEU A 53 -3.93 -1.23 8.49
C LEU A 53 -3.17 -2.53 8.21
N THR A 54 -3.67 -3.35 7.31
CA THR A 54 -3.03 -4.62 6.88
C THR A 54 -1.84 -4.40 5.95
N HIS A 55 -1.56 -3.14 5.57
CA HIS A 55 -0.51 -2.75 4.64
C HIS A 55 0.43 -1.75 5.29
N ALA A 56 1.23 -2.19 6.25
CA ALA A 56 2.15 -1.33 7.01
C ALA A 56 2.98 -0.38 6.10
N GLN A 57 3.41 -0.82 4.91
CA GLN A 57 4.18 0.02 3.99
C GLN A 57 3.48 1.32 3.51
N THR A 58 2.16 1.47 3.70
CA THR A 58 1.41 2.67 3.31
C THR A 58 1.34 3.73 4.40
N PHE A 59 1.83 3.46 5.61
CA PHE A 59 1.77 4.40 6.74
C PHE A 59 2.83 5.50 6.74
N PRO A 60 4.08 5.29 6.26
CA PRO A 60 5.11 6.33 6.17
C PRO A 60 4.76 7.40 5.13
N ARG A 61 3.84 8.30 5.48
CA ARG A 61 3.26 9.33 4.62
C ARG A 61 3.80 10.72 4.91
N PHE A 62 4.60 10.88 5.96
CA PHE A 62 5.10 12.17 6.46
C PHE A 62 5.93 12.94 5.42
N VAL A 63 6.46 12.26 4.41
CA VAL A 63 7.21 12.87 3.31
C VAL A 63 6.29 13.56 2.30
N ILE A 64 5.04 13.11 2.16
CA ILE A 64 4.01 13.73 1.29
C ILE A 64 3.85 15.24 1.57
N PRO A 65 3.51 15.68 2.80
CA PRO A 65 3.38 17.10 3.10
C PRO A 65 4.72 17.85 2.97
N LEU A 66 5.87 17.21 3.22
CA LEU A 66 7.17 17.86 3.05
C LEU A 66 7.48 18.12 1.57
N SER A 67 7.21 17.16 0.69
CA SER A 67 7.37 17.31 -0.75
C SER A 67 6.50 18.44 -1.29
N LEU A 68 5.23 18.47 -0.89
CA LEU A 68 4.32 19.56 -1.26
C LEU A 68 4.75 20.91 -0.66
N TRP A 69 5.29 20.92 0.57
CA TRP A 69 5.83 22.13 1.17
C TRP A 69 6.99 22.71 0.34
N MET A 70 7.94 21.88 -0.07
CA MET A 70 9.05 22.34 -0.91
C MET A 70 8.58 22.79 -2.29
N ALA A 71 7.54 22.16 -2.84
CA ALA A 71 6.90 22.62 -4.08
C ALA A 71 6.21 23.98 -3.89
N VAL A 72 5.56 24.22 -2.75
CA VAL A 72 5.01 25.53 -2.41
C VAL A 72 6.12 26.57 -2.32
N ARG A 73 7.26 26.27 -1.67
CA ARG A 73 8.41 27.19 -1.63
C ARG A 73 8.94 27.49 -3.03
N PHE A 74 9.04 26.47 -3.87
CA PHE A 74 9.41 26.65 -5.28
C PHE A 74 8.42 27.55 -6.02
N SER A 75 7.12 27.47 -5.72
CA SER A 75 6.12 28.36 -6.32
C SER A 75 6.24 29.84 -5.93
N GLU A 76 6.88 30.12 -4.79
CA GLU A 76 7.07 31.46 -4.24
C GLU A 76 8.31 32.14 -4.80
N ASP A 77 9.42 31.41 -4.96
CA ASP A 77 10.73 31.98 -5.32
C ASP A 77 11.44 31.34 -6.51
N LEU A 78 10.85 30.32 -7.14
CA LEU A 78 11.40 29.56 -8.28
C LEU A 78 12.84 29.04 -8.09
N LYS A 79 13.31 28.93 -6.85
CA LYS A 79 14.67 28.47 -6.58
C LYS A 79 14.82 27.00 -6.90
N LEU A 80 15.87 26.68 -7.65
CA LEU A 80 16.24 25.31 -8.01
C LEU A 80 16.49 24.41 -6.80
N SER A 81 16.90 24.97 -5.65
CA SER A 81 17.04 24.20 -4.40
C SER A 81 15.69 23.68 -3.91
N SER A 82 14.63 24.51 -3.89
CA SER A 82 13.28 24.10 -3.52
C SER A 82 12.72 23.03 -4.48
N PHE A 83 13.00 23.16 -5.78
CA PHE A 83 12.67 22.15 -6.77
C PHE A 83 13.40 20.82 -6.51
N PHE A 84 14.73 20.87 -6.29
CA PHE A 84 15.52 19.71 -5.93
C PHE A 84 14.99 19.02 -4.67
N PHE A 85 14.68 19.79 -3.63
CA PHE A 85 14.12 19.24 -2.39
C PHE A 85 12.73 18.63 -2.58
N THR A 86 11.91 19.16 -3.49
CA THR A 86 10.64 18.52 -3.88
C THR A 86 10.89 17.13 -4.46
N LEU A 87 11.82 17.02 -5.41
CA LEU A 87 12.10 15.75 -6.09
C LEU A 87 12.80 14.75 -5.17
N ILE A 88 13.76 15.16 -4.33
CA ILE A 88 14.46 14.22 -3.45
C ILE A 88 13.54 13.68 -2.36
N LEU A 89 12.57 14.47 -1.89
CA LEU A 89 11.53 14.01 -0.97
C LEU A 89 10.58 13.04 -1.69
N LEU A 90 10.24 13.28 -2.95
CA LEU A 90 9.50 12.29 -3.75
C LEU A 90 10.29 10.98 -3.89
N VAL A 91 11.58 11.03 -4.21
CA VAL A 91 12.46 9.85 -4.25
C VAL A 91 12.48 9.15 -2.89
N TYR A 92 12.63 9.91 -1.79
CA TYR A 92 12.61 9.35 -0.44
C TYR A 92 11.27 8.67 -0.12
N GLN A 93 10.14 9.21 -0.59
CA GLN A 93 8.84 8.56 -0.46
C GLN A 93 8.78 7.21 -1.19
N PHE A 94 9.44 7.05 -2.34
CA PHE A 94 9.57 5.73 -3.00
C PHE A 94 10.34 4.73 -2.12
N TYR A 95 11.43 5.16 -1.47
CA TYR A 95 12.18 4.33 -0.53
C TYR A 95 11.36 3.96 0.71
N CYS A 96 10.49 4.86 1.19
CA CYS A 96 9.56 4.55 2.28
C CYS A 96 8.46 3.57 1.85
N GLY A 97 7.97 3.69 0.62
CA GLY A 97 6.94 2.83 0.05
C GLY A 97 6.71 3.12 -1.42
N VAL A 98 7.07 2.17 -2.29
CA VAL A 98 7.01 2.34 -3.76
C VAL A 98 5.61 2.75 -4.25
N TYR A 99 4.55 2.16 -3.67
CA TYR A 99 3.16 2.54 -3.98
C TYR A 99 2.86 4.01 -3.68
N LEU A 100 3.28 4.50 -2.50
CA LEU A 100 3.10 5.89 -2.12
C LEU A 100 3.91 6.84 -3.01
N GLY A 101 5.12 6.44 -3.40
CA GLY A 101 5.96 7.18 -4.33
C GLY A 101 5.27 7.40 -5.69
N PHE A 102 4.77 6.33 -6.31
CA PHE A 102 4.02 6.43 -7.57
C PHE A 102 2.77 7.31 -7.43
N MET A 103 1.99 7.10 -6.38
CA MET A 103 0.76 7.86 -6.12
C MET A 103 1.05 9.34 -5.81
N LEU A 104 2.17 9.67 -5.18
CA LEU A 104 2.60 11.04 -4.91
C LEU A 104 3.16 11.74 -6.14
N ALA A 105 3.81 11.00 -7.04
CA ALA A 105 4.41 11.56 -8.25
C ALA A 105 3.36 12.28 -9.11
N ILE A 106 2.14 11.74 -9.20
CA ILE A 106 1.04 12.34 -9.98
C ILE A 106 0.68 13.76 -9.49
N PRO A 107 0.24 13.98 -8.24
CA PRO A 107 -0.07 15.32 -7.75
C PRO A 107 1.15 16.25 -7.73
N VAL A 108 2.36 15.75 -7.46
CA VAL A 108 3.58 16.59 -7.51
C VAL A 108 3.82 17.09 -8.94
N CYS A 109 3.72 16.23 -9.95
CA CYS A 109 3.87 16.61 -11.35
C CYS A 109 2.80 17.63 -11.78
N ILE A 110 1.53 17.41 -11.40
CA ILE A 110 0.42 18.33 -11.69
C ILE A 110 0.68 19.70 -11.04
N PHE A 111 1.09 19.71 -9.78
CA PHE A 111 1.35 20.96 -9.05
C PHE A 111 2.54 21.72 -9.63
N LEU A 112 3.66 21.02 -9.90
CA LEU A 112 4.84 21.61 -10.55
C LEU A 112 4.52 22.14 -11.95
N PHE A 113 3.70 21.42 -12.71
CA PHE A 113 3.21 21.89 -14.01
C PHE A 113 2.46 23.23 -13.87
N PHE A 114 1.53 23.34 -12.92
CA PHE A 114 0.82 24.61 -12.69
C PHE A 114 1.74 25.73 -12.20
N ILE A 115 2.74 25.42 -11.37
CA ILE A 115 3.74 26.40 -10.93
C ILE A 115 4.51 26.95 -12.13
N VAL A 116 5.01 26.07 -13.01
CA VAL A 116 5.76 26.46 -14.20
C VAL A 116 4.86 27.21 -15.18
N LEU A 117 3.64 26.75 -15.42
CA LEU A 117 2.67 27.42 -16.28
C LEU A 117 2.39 28.84 -15.79
N ARG A 118 2.13 29.01 -14.49
CA ARG A 118 1.96 30.33 -13.86
C ARG A 118 3.22 31.17 -14.02
N ALA A 119 4.40 30.60 -13.80
CA ALA A 119 5.66 31.31 -13.93
C ALA A 119 5.92 31.80 -15.36
N ILE A 120 5.54 31.01 -16.37
CA ILE A 120 5.61 31.40 -17.79
C ILE A 120 4.66 32.56 -18.09
N ILE A 121 3.44 32.52 -17.57
CA ILE A 121 2.41 33.54 -17.82
C ILE A 121 2.72 34.85 -17.09
N VAL A 122 3.15 34.77 -15.83
CA VAL A 122 3.27 35.93 -14.92
C VAL A 122 4.71 36.43 -14.77
N MET A 123 5.70 35.53 -14.66
CA MET A 123 7.07 35.85 -14.23
C MET A 123 8.10 35.61 -15.34
N ARG A 124 7.81 36.16 -16.52
CA ARG A 124 8.44 35.88 -17.83
C ARG A 124 9.98 35.88 -17.88
N ASN A 125 10.67 36.56 -16.96
CA ASN A 125 12.12 36.76 -17.03
C ASN A 125 12.94 35.59 -16.46
N GLU A 126 12.52 34.96 -15.36
CA GLU A 126 13.33 33.88 -14.75
C GLU A 126 13.26 32.58 -15.54
N VAL A 127 12.07 32.20 -16.00
CA VAL A 127 11.83 30.94 -16.74
C VAL A 127 12.45 30.95 -18.14
N ARG A 128 12.73 32.13 -18.69
CA ARG A 128 13.43 32.28 -19.99
C ARG A 128 14.94 32.08 -19.91
N ASN A 129 15.50 32.00 -18.71
CA ASN A 129 16.93 31.80 -18.55
C ASN A 129 17.30 30.34 -18.84
N LEU A 130 18.10 30.11 -19.89
CA LEU A 130 18.58 28.77 -20.26
C LEU A 130 19.33 28.07 -19.09
N ARG A 131 20.01 28.83 -18.22
CA ARG A 131 20.66 28.27 -17.02
C ARG A 131 19.66 27.72 -16.01
N TRP A 132 18.51 28.37 -15.87
CA TRP A 132 17.45 27.88 -14.97
C TRP A 132 16.83 26.60 -15.52
N PHE A 133 16.49 26.58 -16.81
CA PHE A 133 15.92 25.40 -17.46
C PHE A 133 16.88 24.19 -17.48
N SER A 134 18.16 24.41 -17.81
CA SER A 134 19.18 23.37 -17.70
C SER A 134 19.35 22.88 -16.25
N GLY A 135 19.25 23.78 -15.27
CA GLY A 135 19.20 23.41 -13.86
C GLY A 135 18.04 22.47 -13.51
N ILE A 136 16.82 22.76 -13.96
CA ILE A 136 15.65 21.86 -13.80
C ILE A 136 15.93 20.47 -14.40
N ILE A 137 16.47 20.41 -15.63
CA ILE A 137 16.79 19.14 -16.29
C ILE A 137 17.85 18.35 -15.51
N VAL A 138 18.97 18.99 -15.16
CA VAL A 138 20.07 18.33 -14.43
C VAL A 138 19.58 17.82 -13.08
N LEU A 139 18.84 18.63 -12.32
CA LEU A 139 18.33 18.22 -11.01
C LEU A 139 17.29 17.09 -11.12
N THR A 140 16.48 17.09 -12.18
CA THR A 140 15.56 15.98 -12.48
C THR A 140 16.34 14.71 -12.79
N ALA A 141 17.35 14.78 -13.65
CA ALA A 141 18.20 13.64 -14.00
C ALA A 141 18.91 13.06 -12.78
N VAL A 142 19.47 13.90 -11.90
CA VAL A 142 20.08 13.47 -10.64
C VAL A 142 19.08 12.71 -9.77
N ASN A 143 17.84 13.19 -9.62
CA ASN A 143 16.83 12.49 -8.82
C ASN A 143 16.38 11.18 -9.46
N ILE A 144 16.28 11.10 -10.79
CA ILE A 144 16.03 9.84 -11.50
C ILE A 144 17.16 8.85 -11.20
N LEU A 145 18.42 9.26 -11.29
CA LEU A 145 19.57 8.40 -10.99
C LEU A 145 19.54 7.86 -9.55
N LEU A 146 19.11 8.68 -8.57
CA LEU A 146 18.96 8.25 -7.17
C LEU A 146 17.79 7.27 -6.96
N LEU A 147 16.79 7.30 -7.83
CA LEU A 147 15.65 6.38 -7.81
C LEU A 147 15.97 5.04 -8.49
N LEU A 148 16.90 5.00 -9.45
CA LEU A 148 17.23 3.80 -10.22
C LEU A 148 17.60 2.56 -9.38
N PRO A 149 18.43 2.63 -8.32
CA PRO A 149 18.77 1.45 -7.53
C PRO A 149 17.55 0.71 -6.98
N LEU A 150 16.52 1.47 -6.62
CA LEU A 150 15.25 0.92 -6.15
C LEU A 150 14.39 0.41 -7.32
N MET A 151 14.40 1.08 -8.48
CA MET A 151 13.54 0.73 -9.61
C MET A 151 14.06 -0.42 -10.47
N ILE A 152 15.36 -0.68 -10.53
CA ILE A 152 15.94 -1.76 -11.36
C ILE A 152 15.26 -3.13 -11.08
N PRO A 153 15.13 -3.61 -9.83
CA PRO A 153 14.44 -4.87 -9.55
C PRO A 153 12.94 -4.85 -9.88
N TYR A 154 12.31 -3.67 -9.92
CA TYR A 154 10.91 -3.52 -10.28
C TYR A 154 10.72 -3.51 -11.80
N MET A 155 11.69 -2.99 -12.55
CA MET A 155 11.67 -3.02 -14.01
C MET A 155 11.76 -4.45 -14.55
N GLU A 156 12.50 -5.34 -13.88
CA GLU A 156 12.54 -6.77 -14.21
C GLU A 156 11.18 -7.47 -14.03
N ARG A 157 10.31 -6.89 -13.19
CA ARG A 157 8.94 -7.38 -12.93
C ARG A 157 7.87 -6.61 -13.69
N ASN A 158 8.27 -5.72 -14.61
CA ASN A 158 7.33 -4.83 -15.28
C ASN A 158 6.34 -5.64 -16.13
N ILE A 159 5.06 -5.47 -15.84
CA ILE A 159 3.98 -6.06 -16.63
C ILE A 159 3.76 -5.15 -17.84
N ILE A 160 3.90 -5.72 -19.04
CA ILE A 160 3.58 -5.01 -20.28
C ILE A 160 2.12 -4.56 -20.20
N PRO A 161 1.83 -3.25 -20.39
CA PRO A 161 0.46 -2.75 -20.35
C PRO A 161 -0.41 -3.50 -21.36
N ASP A 162 -1.37 -4.26 -20.84
CA ASP A 162 -2.35 -5.01 -21.62
C ASP A 162 -3.79 -4.69 -21.14
N PRO A 163 -4.78 -4.62 -22.04
CA PRO A 163 -6.18 -4.34 -21.69
C PRO A 163 -6.84 -5.35 -20.74
N GLU A 164 -6.51 -6.65 -20.82
CA GLU A 164 -7.06 -7.66 -19.90
C GLU A 164 -6.53 -7.41 -18.48
N HIS A 165 -5.24 -7.15 -18.37
CA HIS A 165 -4.63 -6.79 -17.09
C HIS A 165 -5.22 -5.48 -16.53
N TYR A 166 -5.45 -4.48 -17.38
CA TYR A 166 -6.12 -3.24 -16.97
C TYR A 166 -7.52 -3.51 -16.41
N ASN A 167 -8.30 -4.35 -17.09
CA ASN A 167 -9.66 -4.69 -16.64
C ASN A 167 -9.64 -5.35 -15.25
N LEU A 168 -8.67 -6.22 -14.97
CA LEU A 168 -8.48 -6.83 -13.64
C LEU A 168 -8.19 -5.78 -12.56
N ILE A 169 -7.28 -4.83 -12.80
CA ILE A 169 -6.91 -3.81 -11.80
C ILE A 169 -7.93 -2.69 -11.68
N SER A 170 -8.70 -2.41 -12.75
CA SER A 170 -9.69 -1.33 -12.79
C SER A 170 -10.77 -1.50 -11.73
N ALA A 171 -11.03 -2.74 -11.32
CA ALA A 171 -11.93 -3.06 -10.23
C ALA A 171 -11.50 -2.42 -8.90
N SER A 172 -10.19 -2.25 -8.69
CA SER A 172 -9.58 -1.61 -7.51
C SER A 172 -9.55 -0.09 -7.58
N LEU A 173 -9.98 0.54 -8.68
CA LEU A 173 -10.07 2.00 -8.75
C LEU A 173 -11.22 2.49 -7.86
N PRO A 174 -10.98 3.53 -7.03
CA PRO A 174 -12.02 4.08 -6.19
C PRO A 174 -13.15 4.65 -7.04
N SER A 175 -14.37 4.28 -6.68
CA SER A 175 -15.60 4.88 -7.19
C SER A 175 -16.07 6.01 -6.27
N LEU A 176 -17.08 6.79 -6.68
CA LEU A 176 -17.74 7.75 -5.79
C LEU A 176 -18.28 7.08 -4.52
N ASN A 177 -18.83 5.87 -4.65
CA ASN A 177 -19.31 5.10 -3.50
C ASN A 177 -18.18 4.69 -2.57
N SER A 178 -16.95 4.51 -3.07
CA SER A 178 -15.78 4.18 -2.22
C SER A 178 -15.47 5.34 -1.27
N TYR A 179 -15.56 6.58 -1.75
CA TYR A 179 -15.43 7.78 -0.92
C TYR A 179 -16.60 8.00 0.04
N LEU A 180 -17.69 7.23 -0.10
CA LEU A 180 -18.85 7.21 0.80
C LEU A 180 -19.01 5.82 1.46
N PHE A 181 -17.93 5.04 1.52
CA PHE A 181 -17.91 3.71 2.12
C PHE A 181 -17.09 3.74 3.40
N SER A 182 -17.79 3.83 4.54
CA SER A 182 -17.17 3.82 5.87
C SER A 182 -16.84 2.40 6.30
N PRO A 183 -15.74 2.18 7.05
CA PRO A 183 -15.57 0.93 7.78
C PRO A 183 -16.67 0.74 8.84
N LYS A 184 -16.95 -0.52 9.17
CA LYS A 184 -17.86 -0.88 10.26
C LYS A 184 -17.32 -0.39 11.61
N GLY A 185 -18.24 -0.01 12.50
CA GLY A 185 -17.89 0.47 13.84
C GLY A 185 -17.59 1.96 13.93
N SER A 186 -17.78 2.73 12.84
CA SER A 186 -17.83 4.19 12.91
C SER A 186 -19.00 4.64 13.77
N MET A 187 -18.82 5.69 14.59
CA MET A 187 -19.88 6.16 15.49
C MET A 187 -21.10 6.72 14.75
N PHE A 188 -20.88 7.60 13.75
CA PHE A 188 -21.97 8.21 12.98
C PHE A 188 -22.17 7.59 11.61
N TRP A 189 -21.12 7.00 11.03
CA TRP A 189 -21.12 6.62 9.61
C TRP A 189 -21.32 5.12 9.38
N ASN A 190 -21.71 4.36 10.40
CA ASN A 190 -21.91 2.92 10.27
C ASN A 190 -22.97 2.56 9.21
N PHE A 191 -23.94 3.43 8.94
CA PHE A 191 -24.94 3.22 7.88
C PHE A 191 -24.33 3.25 6.47
N LEU A 192 -23.14 3.85 6.28
CA LEU A 192 -22.40 3.85 5.03
C LEU A 192 -21.58 2.55 4.83
N SER A 193 -21.52 1.66 5.82
CA SER A 193 -20.70 0.44 5.77
C SER A 193 -21.23 -0.67 4.86
N SER A 194 -22.32 -0.43 4.15
CA SER A 194 -22.87 -1.34 3.14
C SER A 194 -22.67 -0.87 1.69
N ASN A 195 -22.23 0.38 1.46
CA ASN A 195 -22.28 1.03 0.15
C ASN A 195 -21.39 0.42 -0.96
N GLY A 196 -20.42 -0.42 -0.59
CA GLY A 196 -19.46 -1.01 -1.52
C GLY A 196 -19.22 -2.50 -1.33
N LEU A 197 -20.11 -3.23 -0.64
CA LEU A 197 -19.93 -4.67 -0.39
C LEU A 197 -19.94 -5.53 -1.67
N GLN A 198 -20.50 -5.00 -2.75
CA GLN A 198 -20.51 -5.62 -4.08
C GLN A 198 -19.16 -5.56 -4.79
N TYR A 199 -18.19 -4.77 -4.32
CA TYR A 199 -16.88 -4.67 -4.95
C TYR A 199 -16.04 -5.91 -4.67
N THR A 200 -15.24 -6.30 -5.67
CA THR A 200 -14.15 -7.25 -5.44
C THR A 200 -13.15 -6.61 -4.48
N ALA A 201 -12.68 -7.37 -3.49
CA ALA A 201 -11.85 -6.82 -2.40
C ALA A 201 -12.46 -5.57 -1.75
N TRP A 202 -13.77 -5.58 -1.46
CA TRP A 202 -14.52 -4.44 -0.90
C TRP A 202 -13.85 -3.75 0.30
N TRP A 203 -13.06 -4.48 1.09
CA TRP A 203 -12.34 -3.93 2.24
C TRP A 203 -11.37 -2.81 1.83
N ASP A 204 -10.75 -2.90 0.65
CA ASP A 204 -9.85 -1.88 0.10
C ASP A 204 -10.61 -0.60 -0.31
N HIS A 205 -11.92 -0.69 -0.54
CA HIS A 205 -12.77 0.45 -0.95
C HIS A 205 -13.33 1.25 0.23
N GLN A 206 -13.06 0.86 1.48
CA GLN A 206 -13.48 1.60 2.67
C GLN A 206 -12.56 2.80 2.91
N ILE A 207 -12.69 3.82 2.06
CA ILE A 207 -11.80 5.00 2.01
C ILE A 207 -12.51 6.31 2.39
N PHE A 208 -13.68 6.23 3.02
CA PHE A 208 -14.39 7.41 3.53
C PHE A 208 -13.54 8.17 4.57
N THR A 209 -13.34 9.48 4.37
CA THR A 209 -12.40 10.28 5.16
C THR A 209 -13.01 10.94 6.40
N GLY A 210 -14.32 10.76 6.62
CA GLY A 210 -15.10 11.51 7.61
C GLY A 210 -15.99 12.56 6.94
N GLY A 211 -17.19 12.78 7.48
CA GLY A 211 -18.15 13.71 6.89
C GLY A 211 -17.66 15.16 6.93
N LEU A 212 -16.92 15.53 7.98
CA LEU A 212 -16.36 16.87 8.10
C LEU A 212 -15.26 17.13 7.04
N ALA A 213 -14.40 16.14 6.78
CA ALA A 213 -13.37 16.25 5.75
C ALA A 213 -13.97 16.33 4.34
N VAL A 214 -14.94 15.46 4.02
CA VAL A 214 -15.63 15.45 2.72
C VAL A 214 -16.37 16.76 2.47
N THR A 215 -17.11 17.26 3.47
CA THR A 215 -17.83 18.54 3.35
C THR A 215 -16.89 19.72 3.16
N CYS A 216 -15.76 19.77 3.88
CA CYS A 216 -14.73 20.80 3.67
C CYS A 216 -14.11 20.71 2.27
N PHE A 217 -13.87 19.50 1.76
CA PHE A 217 -13.35 19.29 0.41
C PHE A 217 -14.31 19.84 -0.65
N ILE A 218 -15.60 19.48 -0.58
CA ILE A 218 -16.63 20.00 -1.48
C ILE A 218 -16.76 21.52 -1.36
N ALA A 219 -16.80 22.06 -0.13
CA ALA A 219 -16.88 23.49 0.10
C ALA A 219 -15.66 24.22 -0.50
N SER A 220 -14.46 23.66 -0.38
CA SER A 220 -13.24 24.25 -0.95
C SER A 220 -13.28 24.28 -2.49
N ALA A 221 -13.84 23.25 -3.13
CA ALA A 221 -14.04 23.19 -4.57
C ALA A 221 -15.08 24.23 -5.04
N ILE A 222 -16.19 24.38 -4.31
CA ILE A 222 -17.20 25.41 -4.60
C ILE A 222 -16.60 26.81 -4.44
N CYS A 223 -15.84 27.06 -3.37
CA CYS A 223 -15.14 28.32 -3.16
C CYS A 223 -14.17 28.61 -4.32
N LEU A 224 -13.41 27.61 -4.77
CA LEU A 224 -12.51 27.73 -5.92
C LEU A 224 -13.27 28.10 -7.19
N LEU A 225 -14.33 27.36 -7.53
CA LEU A 225 -15.15 27.61 -8.71
C LEU A 225 -15.76 29.02 -8.68
N TYR A 226 -16.30 29.44 -7.54
CA TYR A 226 -16.85 30.78 -7.37
C TYR A 226 -15.81 31.88 -7.64
N HIS A 227 -14.57 31.70 -7.17
CA HIS A 227 -13.49 32.65 -7.42
C HIS A 227 -13.04 32.66 -8.88
N LEU A 228 -12.94 31.49 -9.52
CA LEU A 228 -12.61 31.38 -10.94
C LEU A 228 -13.65 32.09 -11.82
N LEU A 229 -14.94 31.94 -11.51
CA LEU A 229 -16.04 32.54 -12.28
C LEU A 229 -16.16 34.06 -12.10
N ARG A 230 -15.73 34.63 -10.96
CA ARG A 230 -15.83 36.07 -10.69
C ARG A 230 -14.59 36.89 -11.03
N SER A 231 -13.53 36.27 -11.57
CA SER A 231 -12.29 36.93 -12.02
C SER A 231 -11.59 37.84 -10.98
N ARG A 232 -11.92 37.70 -9.68
CA ARG A 232 -11.35 38.50 -8.57
C ARG A 232 -10.26 37.72 -7.83
N ILE A 233 -9.27 37.19 -8.55
CA ILE A 233 -8.11 36.56 -7.91
C ILE A 233 -7.17 37.69 -7.44
N THR A 234 -7.40 38.20 -6.23
CA THR A 234 -6.43 39.07 -5.56
C THR A 234 -5.22 38.24 -5.12
N LEU A 235 -4.03 38.76 -5.44
CA LEU A 235 -2.79 38.01 -5.61
C LEU A 235 -2.21 37.35 -4.34
N ASN A 236 -1.52 36.23 -4.59
CA ASN A 236 -0.61 35.42 -3.78
C ASN A 236 -1.20 34.36 -2.83
N LYS A 237 -1.84 34.67 -1.69
CA LYS A 237 -2.23 33.60 -0.72
C LYS A 237 -3.36 32.70 -1.22
N THR A 238 -4.33 33.27 -1.91
CA THR A 238 -5.45 32.56 -2.54
C THR A 238 -4.99 31.70 -3.70
N VAL A 239 -3.94 32.10 -4.41
CA VAL A 239 -3.43 31.41 -5.59
C VAL A 239 -2.81 30.06 -5.23
N ILE A 240 -1.92 30.00 -4.25
CA ILE A 240 -1.28 28.74 -3.83
C ILE A 240 -2.34 27.75 -3.35
N THR A 241 -3.28 28.22 -2.52
CA THR A 241 -4.39 27.40 -2.04
C THR A 241 -5.24 26.90 -3.21
N ALA A 242 -5.59 27.76 -4.17
CA ALA A 242 -6.34 27.38 -5.36
C ALA A 242 -5.62 26.32 -6.19
N LEU A 243 -4.31 26.47 -6.40
CA LEU A 243 -3.49 25.49 -7.14
C LEU A 243 -3.41 24.14 -6.41
N LEU A 244 -3.29 24.13 -5.08
CA LEU A 244 -3.31 22.91 -4.27
C LEU A 244 -4.68 22.22 -4.31
N THR A 245 -5.77 22.98 -4.16
CA THR A 245 -7.14 22.44 -4.28
C THR A 245 -7.40 21.89 -5.68
N LEU A 246 -6.98 22.61 -6.73
CA LEU A 246 -7.09 22.15 -8.12
C LEU A 246 -6.28 20.87 -8.37
N THR A 247 -5.05 20.81 -7.83
CA THR A 247 -4.21 19.61 -7.89
C THR A 247 -4.91 18.42 -7.23
N GLY A 248 -5.48 18.61 -6.04
CA GLY A 248 -6.22 17.57 -5.34
C GLY A 248 -7.45 17.09 -6.11
N PHE A 249 -8.22 18.03 -6.69
CA PHE A 249 -9.39 17.69 -7.49
C PHE A 249 -9.03 16.93 -8.77
N ILE A 250 -8.00 17.37 -9.50
CA ILE A 250 -7.53 16.66 -10.70
C ILE A 250 -7.02 15.26 -10.32
N THR A 251 -6.27 15.14 -9.23
CA THR A 251 -5.79 13.84 -8.74
C THR A 251 -6.95 12.90 -8.43
N LEU A 252 -7.97 13.39 -7.70
CA LEU A 252 -9.19 12.64 -7.43
C LEU A 252 -9.86 12.16 -8.72
N VAL A 253 -10.05 13.06 -9.68
CA VAL A 253 -10.69 12.76 -10.97
C VAL A 253 -9.88 11.77 -11.81
N LEU A 254 -8.55 11.81 -11.74
CA LEU A 254 -7.67 10.87 -12.43
C LEU A 254 -7.81 9.44 -11.91
N PHE A 255 -7.98 9.26 -10.60
CA PHE A 255 -8.14 7.94 -9.98
C PHE A 255 -9.60 7.51 -9.81
N LEU A 256 -10.56 8.39 -10.09
CA LEU A 256 -11.97 8.06 -10.00
C LEU A 256 -12.38 7.11 -11.14
N ARG A 257 -13.14 6.09 -10.77
CA ARG A 257 -13.87 5.23 -11.71
C ARG A 257 -15.35 5.59 -11.71
N ILE A 258 -15.88 5.80 -12.91
CA ILE A 258 -17.31 5.98 -13.19
C ILE A 258 -17.70 4.83 -14.11
N ASP A 259 -18.40 3.84 -13.56
CA ASP A 259 -18.74 2.59 -14.23
C ASP A 259 -17.50 1.91 -14.85
N ASN A 260 -17.45 1.81 -16.17
CA ASN A 260 -16.35 1.20 -16.93
C ASN A 260 -15.29 2.21 -17.38
N PHE A 261 -15.45 3.49 -17.04
CA PHE A 261 -14.57 4.57 -17.46
C PHE A 261 -13.69 5.07 -16.31
N SER A 262 -12.40 5.30 -16.60
CA SER A 262 -11.50 6.03 -15.72
C SER A 262 -10.39 6.69 -16.53
N LEU A 263 -10.00 7.90 -16.12
CA LEU A 263 -8.84 8.60 -16.69
C LEU A 263 -7.50 7.98 -16.24
N TYR A 264 -7.53 7.09 -15.26
CA TYR A 264 -6.35 6.34 -14.82
C TYR A 264 -5.77 5.49 -15.96
N TYR A 265 -6.55 5.11 -16.96
CA TYR A 265 -6.05 4.39 -18.14
C TYR A 265 -4.88 5.13 -18.83
N THR A 266 -4.89 6.47 -18.85
CA THR A 266 -3.78 7.27 -19.38
C THR A 266 -2.53 7.15 -18.52
N ILE A 267 -2.69 7.11 -17.19
CA ILE A 267 -1.59 6.93 -16.23
C ILE A 267 -1.04 5.52 -16.29
N TYR A 268 -1.90 4.52 -16.50
CA TYR A 268 -1.53 3.10 -16.60
C TYR A 268 -0.52 2.82 -17.73
N GLN A 269 -0.52 3.63 -18.79
CA GLN A 269 0.45 3.51 -19.89
C GLN A 269 1.86 4.00 -19.51
N ILE A 270 2.01 4.71 -18.40
CA ILE A 270 3.31 5.19 -17.93
C ILE A 270 4.08 4.00 -17.32
N PRO A 271 5.34 3.77 -17.71
CA PRO A 271 6.14 2.67 -17.16
C PRO A 271 6.14 2.64 -15.63
N GLY A 272 5.90 1.46 -15.06
CA GLY A 272 5.82 1.23 -13.61
C GLY A 272 4.39 1.31 -13.04
N PHE A 273 3.51 2.17 -13.57
CA PHE A 273 2.11 2.25 -13.11
C PHE A 273 1.28 1.03 -13.48
N SER A 274 1.67 0.30 -14.53
CA SER A 274 1.06 -0.98 -14.90
C SER A 274 1.28 -2.07 -13.87
N SER A 275 2.25 -1.95 -12.97
CA SER A 275 2.53 -2.95 -11.93
C SER A 275 1.70 -2.74 -10.65
N MET A 276 0.91 -1.66 -10.58
CA MET A 276 0.07 -1.34 -9.43
C MET A 276 -1.26 -2.08 -9.49
N ARG A 277 -1.64 -2.75 -8.39
CA ARG A 277 -2.81 -3.65 -8.35
C ARG A 277 -3.93 -3.22 -7.40
N SER A 278 -3.61 -2.43 -6.37
CA SER A 278 -4.58 -1.90 -5.41
C SER A 278 -4.52 -0.38 -5.45
N LEU A 279 -5.40 0.21 -6.26
CA LEU A 279 -5.39 1.63 -6.59
C LEU A 279 -6.16 2.48 -5.58
N THR A 280 -7.06 1.90 -4.77
CA THR A 280 -7.73 2.60 -3.65
C THR A 280 -6.75 3.15 -2.62
N ARG A 281 -5.52 2.62 -2.55
CA ARG A 281 -4.42 3.12 -1.72
C ARG A 281 -4.07 4.59 -2.00
N ILE A 282 -4.54 5.17 -3.11
CA ILE A 282 -4.41 6.59 -3.45
C ILE A 282 -4.95 7.49 -2.33
N ILE A 283 -5.89 6.99 -1.53
CA ILE A 283 -6.40 7.70 -0.36
C ILE A 283 -5.30 8.16 0.60
N ASN A 284 -4.21 7.39 0.72
CA ASN A 284 -3.07 7.75 1.56
C ASN A 284 -2.42 9.07 1.14
N VAL A 285 -2.44 9.38 -0.16
CA VAL A 285 -1.99 10.65 -0.72
C VAL A 285 -3.11 11.68 -0.67
N GLU A 286 -4.33 11.32 -1.07
CA GLU A 286 -5.46 12.25 -1.13
C GLU A 286 -5.85 12.85 0.21
N LEU A 287 -5.60 12.15 1.31
CA LEU A 287 -5.80 12.67 2.66
C LEU A 287 -5.10 14.01 2.89
N ILE A 288 -3.99 14.32 2.20
CA ILE A 288 -3.37 15.65 2.31
C ILE A 288 -4.23 16.73 1.68
N PHE A 289 -4.98 16.43 0.62
CA PHE A 289 -5.89 17.37 -0.03
C PHE A 289 -7.16 17.58 0.79
N PHE A 290 -7.69 16.53 1.41
CA PHE A 290 -8.75 16.67 2.43
C PHE A 290 -8.28 17.52 3.62
N ALA A 291 -7.04 17.32 4.07
CA ALA A 291 -6.42 18.12 5.13
C ALA A 291 -6.24 19.60 4.72
N ILE A 292 -5.75 19.87 3.50
CA ILE A 292 -5.63 21.22 2.93
C ILE A 292 -7.01 21.90 2.87
N ALA A 293 -8.04 21.20 2.38
CA ALA A 293 -9.39 21.75 2.29
C ALA A 293 -9.98 22.06 3.69
N THR A 294 -9.79 21.16 4.65
CA THR A 294 -10.22 21.35 6.04
C THR A 294 -9.53 22.57 6.65
N ALA A 295 -8.20 22.66 6.55
CA ALA A 295 -7.45 23.80 7.05
C ALA A 295 -7.85 25.12 6.35
N PHE A 296 -8.08 25.08 5.04
CA PHE A 296 -8.54 26.24 4.28
C PHE A 296 -9.89 26.75 4.80
N ILE A 297 -10.93 25.90 4.86
CA ILE A 297 -12.27 26.31 5.28
C ILE A 297 -12.26 26.83 6.72
N PHE A 298 -11.61 26.12 7.65
CA PHE A 298 -11.53 26.60 9.03
C PHE A 298 -10.68 27.86 9.18
N SER A 299 -9.65 28.06 8.35
CA SER A 299 -8.90 29.32 8.35
C SER A 299 -9.80 30.51 7.98
N LEU A 300 -10.68 30.35 6.98
CA LEU A 300 -11.64 31.38 6.58
C LEU A 300 -12.67 31.66 7.67
N ILE A 301 -13.22 30.59 8.28
CA ILE A 301 -14.22 30.72 9.35
C ILE A 301 -13.60 31.43 10.57
N MET A 302 -12.40 31.02 10.99
CA MET A 302 -11.72 31.61 12.14
C MET A 302 -11.28 33.06 11.88
N GLU A 303 -10.87 33.38 10.65
CA GLU A 303 -10.56 34.76 10.26
C GLU A 303 -11.80 35.66 10.30
N LYS A 304 -12.98 35.13 9.93
CA LYS A 304 -14.26 35.85 10.03
C LYS A 304 -14.70 36.03 11.49
N TYR A 305 -14.48 35.03 12.35
CA TYR A 305 -14.93 35.00 13.75
C TYR A 305 -13.75 34.97 14.73
N LYS A 306 -12.87 35.99 14.65
CA LYS A 306 -11.60 36.03 15.42
C LYS A 306 -11.82 35.90 16.94
N LYS A 307 -12.87 36.51 17.48
CA LYS A 307 -13.17 36.47 18.93
C LYS A 307 -13.58 35.07 19.41
N GLN A 308 -14.11 34.24 18.52
CA GLN A 308 -14.61 32.89 18.83
C GLN A 308 -13.66 31.79 18.34
N THR A 309 -12.45 32.13 17.89
CA THR A 309 -11.52 31.15 17.28
C THR A 309 -11.26 29.95 18.18
N MET A 310 -11.05 30.15 19.49
CA MET A 310 -10.82 29.03 20.41
C MET A 310 -12.06 28.12 20.56
N LEU A 311 -13.25 28.71 20.65
CA LEU A 311 -14.51 27.95 20.73
C LEU A 311 -14.74 27.14 19.44
N ILE A 312 -14.56 27.79 18.27
CA ILE A 312 -14.68 27.13 16.96
C ILE A 312 -13.67 25.98 16.87
N TYR A 313 -12.44 26.19 17.31
CA TYR A 313 -11.39 25.17 17.30
C TYR A 313 -11.74 23.96 18.19
N ILE A 314 -12.10 24.18 19.46
CA ILE A 314 -12.46 23.09 20.38
C ILE A 314 -13.64 22.31 19.84
N THR A 315 -14.68 23.00 19.38
CA THR A 315 -15.89 22.38 18.81
C THR A 315 -15.54 21.58 17.55
N ALA A 316 -14.76 22.14 16.63
CA ALA A 316 -14.34 21.47 15.42
C ALA A 316 -13.49 20.22 15.73
N LEU A 317 -12.55 20.32 16.66
CA LEU A 317 -11.71 19.19 17.08
C LEU A 317 -12.55 18.07 17.70
N PHE A 318 -13.49 18.42 18.58
CA PHE A 318 -14.42 17.45 19.18
C PHE A 318 -15.21 16.70 18.11
N PHE A 319 -15.82 17.43 17.16
CA PHE A 319 -16.54 16.80 16.06
C PHE A 319 -15.62 15.97 15.18
N LEU A 320 -14.40 16.42 14.90
CA LEU A 320 -13.43 15.69 14.09
C LEU A 320 -13.02 14.34 14.70
N VAL A 321 -12.83 14.32 16.02
CA VAL A 321 -12.52 13.10 16.79
C VAL A 321 -13.69 12.13 16.72
N ILE A 322 -14.92 12.60 16.88
CA ILE A 322 -16.11 11.73 16.78
C ILE A 322 -16.34 11.26 15.34
N ASP A 323 -16.15 12.14 14.36
CA ASP A 323 -16.30 11.89 12.92
C ASP A 323 -15.36 10.76 12.45
N ASN A 324 -14.18 10.65 13.05
CA ASN A 324 -13.17 9.64 12.75
C ASN A 324 -13.07 8.53 13.81
N TYR A 325 -13.97 8.52 14.80
CA TYR A 325 -13.96 7.47 15.82
C TYR A 325 -14.37 6.13 15.23
N GLN A 326 -13.62 5.09 15.59
CA GLN A 326 -13.94 3.71 15.26
C GLN A 326 -13.85 2.84 16.52
N LYS A 327 -14.86 1.98 16.69
CA LYS A 327 -14.88 1.02 17.79
C LYS A 327 -13.72 0.03 17.68
N PRO A 328 -12.94 -0.20 18.75
CA PRO A 328 -11.77 -1.08 18.72
C PRO A 328 -12.04 -2.54 18.33
N GLU A 329 -13.28 -3.02 18.50
CA GLU A 329 -13.70 -4.39 18.17
C GLU A 329 -13.74 -4.67 16.66
N TYR A 330 -13.84 -3.63 15.82
CA TYR A 330 -13.84 -3.75 14.36
C TYR A 330 -12.47 -3.44 13.73
N LEU A 331 -11.45 -3.13 14.54
CA LEU A 331 -10.09 -2.91 14.06
C LEU A 331 -9.36 -4.23 13.88
N HIS A 332 -8.60 -4.37 12.79
CA HIS A 332 -7.68 -5.49 12.60
C HIS A 332 -6.55 -5.41 13.63
N ARG A 333 -6.62 -6.27 14.65
CA ARG A 333 -5.63 -6.33 15.73
C ARG A 333 -5.34 -7.77 16.12
N THR A 334 -4.11 -8.03 16.51
CA THR A 334 -3.68 -9.32 17.07
C THR A 334 -3.23 -9.08 18.50
N ASN A 335 -3.67 -9.95 19.42
CA ASN A 335 -3.20 -9.88 20.80
C ASN A 335 -1.73 -10.35 20.88
N VAL A 336 -0.88 -9.51 21.45
CA VAL A 336 0.57 -9.78 21.54
C VAL A 336 0.88 -11.02 22.39
N ASN A 337 0.14 -11.24 23.49
CA ASN A 337 0.37 -12.41 24.34
C ASN A 337 0.01 -13.70 23.60
N SER A 338 -1.11 -13.71 22.87
CA SER A 338 -1.49 -14.85 22.03
C SER A 338 -0.44 -15.14 20.93
N ALA A 339 0.14 -14.09 20.33
CA ALA A 339 1.23 -14.28 19.36
C ALA A 339 2.49 -14.84 20.01
N ARG A 340 2.86 -14.36 21.21
CA ARG A 340 4.02 -14.87 21.96
C ARG A 340 3.84 -16.31 22.45
N GLU A 341 2.66 -16.64 22.95
CA GLU A 341 2.33 -18.00 23.39
C GLU A 341 2.49 -18.99 22.24
N ARG A 342 2.04 -18.62 21.03
CA ARG A 342 2.16 -19.45 19.83
C ARG A 342 3.61 -19.68 19.38
N THR A 343 4.51 -18.72 19.62
CA THR A 343 5.93 -18.85 19.20
C THR A 343 6.86 -19.33 20.30
N LEU A 344 6.38 -19.50 21.54
CA LEU A 344 7.23 -19.73 22.71
C LEU A 344 8.10 -20.99 22.60
N ASP A 345 7.52 -22.12 22.20
CA ASP A 345 8.27 -23.37 22.08
C ASP A 345 9.19 -23.37 20.86
N LEU A 346 8.74 -22.78 19.74
CA LEU A 346 9.57 -22.55 18.56
C LEU A 346 10.81 -21.70 18.88
N GLU A 347 10.63 -20.61 19.64
CA GLU A 347 11.73 -19.75 20.05
C GLU A 347 12.73 -20.48 20.96
N LYS A 348 12.27 -21.36 21.87
CA LYS A 348 13.16 -22.20 22.68
C LYS A 348 14.01 -23.11 21.80
N ALA A 349 13.40 -23.78 20.82
CA ALA A 349 14.13 -24.62 19.87
C ALA A 349 15.14 -23.80 19.05
N TYR A 350 14.77 -22.63 18.56
CA TYR A 350 15.68 -21.78 17.77
C TYR A 350 16.83 -21.22 18.59
N SER A 351 16.64 -20.98 19.90
CA SER A 351 17.66 -20.42 20.78
C SER A 351 18.91 -21.30 20.96
N VAL A 352 18.80 -22.60 20.72
CA VAL A 352 19.91 -23.56 20.85
C VAL A 352 20.60 -23.87 19.53
N LEU A 353 20.09 -23.35 18.41
CA LEU A 353 20.66 -23.58 17.08
C LEU A 353 21.84 -22.65 16.79
N PRO A 354 22.84 -23.09 16.00
CA PRO A 354 23.96 -22.23 15.61
C PRO A 354 23.48 -21.04 14.76
N VAL A 355 24.01 -19.84 15.04
CA VAL A 355 23.74 -18.62 14.26
C VAL A 355 24.05 -18.85 12.78
N GLY A 356 23.19 -18.33 11.90
CA GLY A 356 23.31 -18.50 10.44
C GLY A 356 22.86 -19.85 9.91
N SER A 357 22.35 -20.76 10.75
CA SER A 357 21.79 -22.03 10.29
C SER A 357 20.51 -21.82 9.47
N LEU A 358 20.32 -22.65 8.44
CA LEU A 358 19.08 -22.73 7.69
C LEU A 358 18.04 -23.52 8.48
N VAL A 359 16.85 -22.94 8.69
CA VAL A 359 15.76 -23.52 9.49
C VAL A 359 14.44 -23.61 8.72
N SER A 360 13.64 -24.61 9.07
CA SER A 360 12.32 -24.91 8.49
C SER A 360 11.33 -25.21 9.61
N TYR A 361 10.36 -24.32 9.84
CA TYR A 361 9.26 -24.56 10.78
C TYR A 361 8.14 -25.34 10.08
N GLU A 362 7.83 -26.51 10.62
CA GLU A 362 6.93 -27.53 10.05
C GLU A 362 5.88 -27.96 11.11
N PRO A 363 4.84 -27.14 11.36
CA PRO A 363 3.76 -27.54 12.26
C PRO A 363 3.08 -28.82 11.77
N GLY A 364 2.87 -29.76 12.67
CA GLY A 364 2.21 -31.04 12.39
C GLY A 364 0.72 -30.89 12.12
N LYS A 365 0.07 -29.86 12.70
CA LYS A 365 -1.33 -29.53 12.44
C LYS A 365 -1.51 -28.15 11.81
N ILE A 366 -2.01 -28.13 10.59
CA ILE A 366 -2.35 -26.90 9.85
C ILE A 366 -3.80 -26.52 10.21
N GLU A 367 -3.98 -25.85 11.34
CA GLU A 367 -5.30 -25.34 11.76
C GLU A 367 -5.56 -23.89 11.36
N SER A 368 -4.50 -23.16 11.02
CA SER A 368 -4.53 -21.71 10.78
C SER A 368 -4.20 -21.37 9.33
N ASP A 369 -4.55 -20.15 8.92
CA ASP A 369 -4.08 -19.57 7.66
C ASP A 369 -2.55 -19.68 7.54
N PRO A 370 -2.02 -20.10 6.38
CA PRO A 370 -0.60 -20.11 6.07
C PRO A 370 0.21 -18.91 6.55
N VAL A 371 -0.39 -17.72 6.52
CA VAL A 371 0.27 -16.49 6.97
C VAL A 371 0.81 -16.62 8.40
N HIS A 372 0.10 -17.31 9.29
CA HIS A 372 0.48 -17.38 10.70
C HIS A 372 1.77 -18.15 10.92
N TYR A 373 1.83 -19.42 10.52
CA TYR A 373 3.03 -20.23 10.75
C TYR A 373 4.20 -19.80 9.87
N GLN A 374 3.95 -19.23 8.68
CA GLN A 374 5.03 -18.66 7.86
C GLN A 374 5.67 -17.45 8.55
N LEU A 375 4.86 -16.53 9.09
CA LEU A 375 5.37 -15.38 9.85
C LEU A 375 6.02 -15.79 11.17
N ASP A 376 5.44 -16.73 11.90
CA ASP A 376 5.99 -17.21 13.18
C ASP A 376 7.39 -17.80 12.98
N GLY A 377 7.55 -18.69 11.99
CA GLY A 377 8.85 -19.27 11.62
C GLY A 377 9.87 -18.20 11.22
N MET A 378 9.45 -17.27 10.36
CA MET A 378 10.31 -16.19 9.86
C MET A 378 10.77 -15.23 10.97
N LEU A 379 9.84 -14.74 11.80
CA LEU A 379 10.12 -13.76 12.86
C LEU A 379 10.95 -14.39 13.99
N ALA A 380 10.65 -15.64 14.36
CA ALA A 380 11.46 -16.37 15.34
C ALA A 380 12.89 -16.58 14.82
N ALA A 381 13.06 -16.97 13.55
CA ALA A 381 14.38 -17.15 12.96
C ALA A 381 15.18 -15.84 12.95
N GLN A 382 14.54 -14.72 12.58
CA GLN A 382 15.18 -13.40 12.59
C GLN A 382 15.67 -13.00 13.99
N LYS A 383 14.91 -13.31 15.05
CA LYS A 383 15.28 -13.03 16.44
C LYS A 383 16.60 -13.70 16.86
N PHE A 384 16.88 -14.90 16.33
CA PHE A 384 18.06 -15.68 16.66
C PHE A 384 19.15 -15.64 15.56
N ASN A 385 19.04 -14.71 14.59
CA ASN A 385 19.95 -14.59 13.44
C ASN A 385 20.08 -15.91 12.66
N LEU A 386 18.97 -16.62 12.48
CA LEU A 386 18.86 -17.83 11.68
C LEU A 386 18.32 -17.48 10.29
N ILE A 387 18.61 -18.33 9.31
CA ILE A 387 18.12 -18.18 7.94
C ILE A 387 16.87 -19.04 7.80
N SER A 388 15.74 -18.43 7.51
CA SER A 388 14.45 -19.12 7.47
C SER A 388 14.09 -19.56 6.07
N LEU A 389 13.61 -20.80 5.95
CA LEU A 389 12.86 -21.25 4.78
C LEU A 389 11.44 -20.66 4.77
N ASN A 390 10.82 -20.54 5.95
CA ASN A 390 9.51 -19.91 6.09
C ASN A 390 9.59 -18.43 5.76
N GLY A 391 8.61 -17.95 5.00
CA GLY A 391 8.54 -16.55 4.60
C GLY A 391 7.14 -16.18 4.16
N TYR A 392 6.79 -14.91 4.35
CA TYR A 392 5.53 -14.37 3.90
C TYR A 392 5.74 -13.28 2.86
N SER A 393 5.12 -13.45 1.69
CA SER A 393 4.85 -12.38 0.73
C SER A 393 3.34 -12.31 0.48
N ALA A 394 2.83 -11.15 0.05
CA ALA A 394 1.40 -10.96 -0.23
C ALA A 394 0.84 -11.99 -1.24
N GLU A 395 1.71 -12.54 -2.09
CA GLU A 395 1.42 -13.70 -2.94
C GLU A 395 2.50 -14.76 -2.73
N CYS A 396 2.10 -16.03 -2.71
CA CYS A 396 3.04 -17.14 -2.70
C CYS A 396 3.68 -17.31 -4.10
N PRO A 397 5.01 -17.37 -4.24
CA PRO A 397 5.65 -17.78 -5.48
C PRO A 397 5.13 -19.15 -5.94
N ARG A 398 4.88 -19.33 -7.25
CA ARG A 398 4.29 -20.57 -7.80
C ARG A 398 5.02 -21.83 -7.36
N GLU A 399 6.35 -21.78 -7.30
CA GLU A 399 7.17 -22.94 -6.92
C GLU A 399 7.18 -23.23 -5.41
N TYR A 400 6.80 -22.25 -4.60
CA TYR A 400 6.80 -22.33 -3.14
C TYR A 400 5.43 -22.73 -2.58
N VAL A 401 4.39 -22.81 -3.43
CA VAL A 401 3.00 -23.04 -3.02
C VAL A 401 2.80 -24.29 -2.15
N LEU A 402 3.49 -25.38 -2.46
CA LEU A 402 3.38 -26.62 -1.67
C LEU A 402 3.87 -26.42 -0.25
N TYR A 403 5.04 -25.81 -0.10
CA TYR A 403 5.62 -25.55 1.22
C TYR A 403 4.87 -24.43 1.95
N TRP A 404 4.38 -23.44 1.20
CA TRP A 404 3.60 -22.35 1.74
C TRP A 404 2.37 -22.86 2.49
N HIS A 405 1.57 -23.71 1.85
CA HIS A 405 0.30 -24.21 2.39
C HIS A 405 0.43 -25.42 3.31
N ALA A 406 1.49 -26.21 3.14
CA ALA A 406 1.72 -27.43 3.90
C ALA A 406 3.21 -27.62 4.19
N PRO A 407 3.81 -26.80 5.07
CA PRO A 407 5.22 -26.92 5.41
C PRO A 407 5.47 -28.28 6.07
N GLY A 408 6.35 -29.07 5.46
CA GLY A 408 6.68 -30.41 5.92
C GLY A 408 7.80 -30.99 5.09
N THR A 409 8.27 -32.17 5.48
CA THR A 409 9.44 -32.80 4.84
C THR A 409 9.31 -32.95 3.33
N LYS A 410 8.13 -33.35 2.84
CA LYS A 410 7.87 -33.51 1.39
C LYS A 410 7.93 -32.19 0.64
N SER A 411 7.10 -31.23 1.03
CA SER A 411 6.99 -29.92 0.39
C SER A 411 8.29 -29.09 0.50
N ARG A 412 9.02 -29.23 1.61
CA ARG A 412 10.35 -28.64 1.81
C ARG A 412 11.33 -29.20 0.80
N ASN A 413 11.46 -30.54 0.75
CA ASN A 413 12.39 -31.20 -0.14
C ASN A 413 12.07 -30.82 -1.60
N PHE A 414 10.80 -30.85 -1.98
CA PHE A 414 10.33 -30.38 -3.29
C PHE A 414 10.84 -28.98 -3.66
N TRP A 415 10.75 -28.02 -2.74
CA TRP A 415 11.22 -26.67 -2.98
C TRP A 415 12.75 -26.59 -3.05
N LEU A 416 13.46 -27.21 -2.11
CA LEU A 416 14.93 -27.21 -2.05
C LEU A 416 15.55 -27.86 -3.29
N CYS A 417 14.89 -28.87 -3.87
CA CYS A 417 15.32 -29.55 -5.08
C CYS A 417 15.52 -28.62 -6.28
N LYS A 418 14.75 -27.53 -6.35
CA LYS A 418 14.76 -26.58 -7.47
C LYS A 418 15.70 -25.40 -7.26
N LYS A 419 16.32 -25.29 -6.09
CA LYS A 419 17.11 -24.12 -5.72
C LYS A 419 18.58 -24.48 -5.53
N VAL A 420 19.44 -23.60 -6.03
CA VAL A 420 20.87 -23.64 -5.72
C VAL A 420 21.03 -23.02 -4.34
N ILE A 421 21.26 -23.88 -3.35
CA ILE A 421 21.40 -23.50 -1.94
C ILE A 421 22.83 -23.84 -1.51
N SER A 422 23.51 -22.88 -0.89
CA SER A 422 24.91 -22.96 -0.46
C SER A 422 25.12 -23.60 0.92
N PHE A 423 24.04 -24.10 1.54
CA PHE A 423 24.08 -24.71 2.87
C PHE A 423 24.24 -26.21 2.75
N ASP A 424 24.99 -26.81 3.68
CA ASP A 424 25.16 -28.26 3.78
C ASP A 424 24.08 -28.92 4.63
N THR A 425 23.51 -28.18 5.58
CA THR A 425 22.54 -28.70 6.54
C THR A 425 21.34 -27.78 6.71
N ILE A 426 20.19 -28.40 6.96
CA ILE A 426 18.95 -27.72 7.34
C ILE A 426 18.41 -28.31 8.63
N PHE A 427 17.96 -27.45 9.53
CA PHE A 427 17.28 -27.85 10.76
C PHE A 427 15.78 -27.68 10.58
N THR A 428 15.00 -28.66 11.02
CA THR A 428 13.55 -28.59 10.97
C THR A 428 13.02 -28.59 12.39
N VAL A 429 12.04 -27.75 12.66
CA VAL A 429 11.42 -27.65 13.99
C VAL A 429 9.93 -27.86 13.84
N ASP A 430 9.39 -28.80 14.61
CA ASP A 430 7.94 -29.04 14.68
C ASP A 430 7.27 -28.19 15.76
N GLU A 431 5.94 -28.29 15.84
CA GLU A 431 5.11 -27.58 16.84
C GLU A 431 5.45 -27.93 18.30
N LYS A 432 6.14 -29.06 18.54
CA LYS A 432 6.57 -29.50 19.88
C LYS A 432 8.03 -29.14 20.15
N ALA A 433 8.61 -28.27 19.34
CA ALA A 433 10.00 -27.84 19.44
C ALA A 433 11.02 -28.98 19.25
N ASN A 434 10.65 -30.07 18.59
CA ASN A 434 11.61 -31.13 18.25
C ASN A 434 12.48 -30.66 17.09
N ILE A 435 13.80 -30.73 17.27
CA ILE A 435 14.77 -30.33 16.27
C ILE A 435 15.28 -31.59 15.54
N ASN A 436 15.10 -31.62 14.22
CA ASN A 436 15.73 -32.62 13.36
C ASN A 436 16.75 -31.93 12.45
N LYS A 437 17.86 -32.63 12.15
CA LYS A 437 18.94 -32.12 11.30
C LYS A 437 19.05 -33.01 10.07
N PHE A 438 19.05 -32.39 8.89
CA PHE A 438 19.17 -33.09 7.61
C PHE A 438 20.34 -32.56 6.79
N ALA A 439 21.03 -33.43 6.07
CA ALA A 439 22.01 -33.02 5.06
C ALA A 439 21.28 -32.63 3.76
N ILE A 440 21.59 -31.47 3.19
CA ILE A 440 20.96 -31.00 1.95
C ILE A 440 21.35 -31.89 0.75
N SER A 441 22.51 -32.55 0.81
CA SER A 441 22.94 -33.54 -0.19
C SER A 441 22.02 -34.76 -0.25
N GLU A 442 21.50 -35.22 0.89
CA GLU A 442 20.54 -36.34 0.96
C GLU A 442 19.21 -35.95 0.32
N ILE A 443 18.73 -34.74 0.61
CA ILE A 443 17.50 -34.19 0.01
C ILE A 443 17.61 -34.12 -1.51
N LYS A 444 18.79 -33.70 -2.04
CA LYS A 444 19.01 -33.56 -3.48
C LYS A 444 19.02 -34.89 -4.23
N ARG A 445 19.43 -35.98 -3.58
CA ARG A 445 19.52 -37.31 -4.19
C ARG A 445 18.13 -37.85 -4.59
N ASP A 446 17.10 -37.49 -3.84
CA ASP A 446 15.74 -38.00 -4.02
C ASP A 446 14.86 -37.13 -4.95
N CYS A 447 15.39 -36.00 -5.44
CA CYS A 447 14.61 -34.98 -6.14
C CYS A 447 13.91 -35.44 -7.42
N ASN A 448 14.56 -36.26 -8.25
CA ASN A 448 14.04 -36.54 -9.60
C ASN A 448 12.78 -37.42 -9.58
N LEU A 449 12.63 -38.31 -8.60
CA LEU A 449 11.46 -39.18 -8.46
C LEU A 449 10.31 -38.52 -7.68
N ILE A 450 10.65 -37.69 -6.69
CA ILE A 450 9.68 -37.03 -5.81
C ILE A 450 8.95 -35.88 -6.53
N VAL A 451 9.67 -35.09 -7.33
CA VAL A 451 9.13 -33.86 -7.92
C VAL A 451 8.00 -34.10 -8.93
N ALA A 452 8.06 -35.17 -9.73
CA ALA A 452 7.01 -35.46 -10.71
C ALA A 452 5.73 -35.98 -10.05
N LYS A 453 5.88 -36.95 -9.13
CA LYS A 453 4.75 -37.58 -8.45
C LYS A 453 4.04 -36.61 -7.51
N GLU A 454 4.78 -35.82 -6.72
CA GLU A 454 4.16 -34.91 -5.75
C GLU A 454 3.44 -33.73 -6.40
N LYS A 455 3.94 -33.19 -7.52
CA LYS A 455 3.19 -32.18 -8.27
C LYS A 455 1.87 -32.74 -8.79
N LEU A 456 1.91 -33.96 -9.34
CA LEU A 456 0.72 -34.62 -9.83
C LEU A 456 -0.29 -34.84 -8.70
N ASP A 457 0.16 -35.37 -7.56
CA ASP A 457 -0.69 -35.59 -6.37
C ASP A 457 -1.29 -34.27 -5.84
N PHE A 458 -0.51 -33.18 -5.81
CA PHE A 458 -1.01 -31.87 -5.41
C PHE A 458 -2.10 -31.36 -6.36
N PHE A 459 -1.89 -31.46 -7.67
CA PHE A 459 -2.90 -31.03 -8.63
C PHE A 459 -4.16 -31.89 -8.56
N ILE A 460 -4.02 -33.21 -8.37
CA ILE A 460 -5.15 -34.10 -8.12
C ILE A 460 -5.95 -33.63 -6.89
N GLN A 461 -5.29 -33.32 -5.78
CA GLN A 461 -5.95 -32.84 -4.57
C GLN A 461 -6.60 -31.46 -4.76
N THR A 462 -5.93 -30.57 -5.47
CA THR A 462 -6.42 -29.21 -5.78
C THR A 462 -7.68 -29.27 -6.64
N ILE A 463 -7.65 -30.08 -7.71
CA ILE A 463 -8.81 -30.31 -8.58
C ILE A 463 -9.96 -30.89 -7.75
N ARG A 464 -9.70 -31.90 -6.91
CA ARG A 464 -10.73 -32.51 -6.05
C ARG A 464 -11.34 -31.55 -5.03
N ALA A 465 -10.57 -30.59 -4.53
CA ALA A 465 -11.04 -29.60 -3.58
C ALA A 465 -11.88 -28.48 -4.24
N ASP A 466 -11.68 -28.23 -5.54
CA ASP A 466 -12.42 -27.20 -6.27
C ASP A 466 -13.71 -27.76 -6.89
N LYS A 467 -14.85 -27.38 -6.30
CA LYS A 467 -16.18 -27.84 -6.75
C LYS A 467 -16.48 -27.47 -8.21
N LYS A 468 -16.11 -26.27 -8.65
CA LYS A 468 -16.37 -25.83 -10.03
C LYS A 468 -15.50 -26.58 -11.02
N TRP A 469 -14.25 -26.83 -10.67
CA TRP A 469 -13.37 -27.65 -11.49
C TRP A 469 -13.90 -29.08 -11.58
N MET A 470 -14.33 -29.66 -10.46
CA MET A 470 -14.93 -31.00 -10.44
C MET A 470 -16.17 -31.11 -11.33
N GLU A 471 -17.02 -30.08 -11.38
CA GLU A 471 -18.15 -30.02 -12.32
C GLU A 471 -17.67 -30.11 -13.79
N HIS A 472 -16.60 -29.39 -14.14
CA HIS A 472 -16.02 -29.46 -15.48
C HIS A 472 -15.32 -30.80 -15.78
N ILE A 473 -14.66 -31.41 -14.79
CA ILE A 473 -14.07 -32.76 -14.89
C ILE A 473 -15.15 -33.80 -15.17
N LEU A 474 -16.30 -33.72 -14.50
CA LEU A 474 -17.42 -34.64 -14.72
C LEU A 474 -17.93 -34.58 -16.16
N GLU A 475 -18.10 -33.37 -16.71
CA GLU A 475 -18.49 -33.15 -18.10
C GLU A 475 -17.46 -33.71 -19.09
N LYS A 476 -16.17 -33.41 -18.87
CA LYS A 476 -15.06 -33.92 -19.68
C LYS A 476 -15.00 -35.45 -19.65
N ALA A 477 -15.09 -36.05 -18.47
CA ALA A 477 -15.03 -37.51 -18.26
C ALA A 477 -16.20 -38.22 -18.97
N LEU A 478 -17.41 -37.67 -18.85
CA LEU A 478 -18.60 -38.19 -19.53
C LEU A 478 -18.48 -38.08 -21.06
N LYS A 479 -18.00 -36.94 -21.58
CA LYS A 479 -17.81 -36.72 -23.02
C LYS A 479 -16.75 -37.65 -23.62
N GLN A 480 -15.69 -37.94 -22.88
CA GLN A 480 -14.58 -38.79 -23.35
C GLN A 480 -14.77 -40.28 -22.99
N ASN A 481 -15.85 -40.61 -22.26
CA ASN A 481 -16.15 -41.97 -21.79
C ASN A 481 -14.99 -42.61 -21.00
N ILE A 482 -14.40 -41.86 -20.07
CA ILE A 482 -13.35 -42.36 -19.15
C ILE A 482 -13.74 -42.15 -17.68
N PRO A 483 -13.17 -42.91 -16.73
CA PRO A 483 -13.41 -42.70 -15.30
C PRO A 483 -13.02 -41.29 -14.85
N ILE A 484 -13.76 -40.76 -13.86
CA ILE A 484 -13.53 -39.42 -13.29
C ILE A 484 -12.08 -39.29 -12.78
N ASP A 485 -11.57 -40.29 -12.06
CA ASP A 485 -10.20 -40.26 -11.54
C ASP A 485 -9.14 -40.23 -12.64
N SER A 486 -9.38 -40.92 -13.76
CA SER A 486 -8.51 -40.85 -14.93
C SER A 486 -8.53 -39.45 -15.56
N MET A 487 -9.70 -38.80 -15.62
CA MET A 487 -9.80 -37.43 -16.10
C MET A 487 -9.10 -36.43 -15.16
N ILE A 488 -9.20 -36.62 -13.84
CA ILE A 488 -8.46 -35.80 -12.86
C ILE A 488 -6.95 -35.96 -13.07
N GLN A 489 -6.45 -37.17 -13.27
CA GLN A 489 -5.03 -37.41 -13.56
C GLN A 489 -4.60 -36.74 -14.86
N LEU A 490 -5.41 -36.80 -15.92
CA LEU A 490 -5.11 -36.16 -17.20
C LEU A 490 -5.08 -34.63 -17.07
N ASP A 491 -6.05 -34.00 -16.40
CA ASP A 491 -6.05 -32.55 -16.18
C ASP A 491 -4.89 -32.12 -15.25
N ALA A 492 -4.57 -32.92 -14.23
CA ALA A 492 -3.42 -32.70 -13.35
C ALA A 492 -2.09 -32.80 -14.11
N GLN A 493 -1.96 -33.77 -15.02
CA GLN A 493 -0.79 -33.93 -15.86
C GLN A 493 -0.68 -32.81 -16.90
N TRP A 494 -1.80 -32.41 -17.51
CA TRP A 494 -1.87 -31.26 -18.41
C TRP A 494 -1.43 -29.97 -17.71
N MET A 495 -1.86 -29.75 -16.46
CA MET A 495 -1.37 -28.64 -15.65
C MET A 495 0.13 -28.71 -15.40
N LEU A 496 0.64 -29.90 -15.08
CA LEU A 496 2.05 -30.13 -14.85
C LEU A 496 2.91 -29.82 -16.08
N GLU A 497 2.44 -30.21 -17.27
CA GLU A 497 3.12 -29.98 -18.55
C GLU A 497 3.09 -28.50 -18.95
N ASN A 498 1.97 -27.81 -18.76
CA ASN A 498 1.83 -26.38 -19.08
C ASN A 498 2.43 -25.43 -18.05
N LEU A 499 2.85 -25.92 -16.89
CA LEU A 499 3.57 -25.13 -15.89
C LEU A 499 5.05 -24.93 -16.19
N ASN A 500 5.63 -25.77 -17.06
CA ASN A 500 7.04 -25.68 -17.44
C ASN A 500 7.25 -24.91 -18.76
N ASN A 501 6.16 -24.51 -19.42
CA ASN A 501 6.15 -23.60 -20.57
C ASN A 501 5.74 -22.19 -20.10
#